data_AF-A0AAD9BIK0-F1
#
_entry.id   AF-A0AAD9BIK0-F1
#
_cell.length_a   1.000
_cell.length_b   1.000
_cell.length_c   1.000
_cell.angle_alpha   90.00
_cell.angle_beta   90.00
_cell.angle_gamma   90.00
#
_symmetry.space_group_name_H-M   'P 1'
#
loop_
_entity.id
_entity.type
_entity.pdbx_description
1 polymer ?
#
loop_
_entity_poly.entity_id
_entity_poly.type
_entity_poly.pdbx_seq_one_letter_code
_entity_poly.pdbx_strand_id
1 'polypeptide(L)'
;MNCRSEVLEVTVEARQVEEAMLALLHTILLHRSSGKFHYKKEGTYSIGTVGTLDIDCDFIDFTFVRVSSEELDRVISKAVSEFKDALSNTGSDGMGQIPGVLPEEEVSLAFF
;
A
#
# COMPACT_ATOMS: atom_id res chain seq x y z
N MET A 1 1.43 26.35 -1.72
CA MET A 1 1.71 25.03 -2.34
C MET A 1 0.37 24.41 -2.68
N ASN A 2 0.18 23.94 -3.92
CA ASN A 2 -1.07 23.29 -4.34
C ASN A 2 -0.94 21.77 -4.10
N CYS A 3 -2.00 21.15 -3.58
CA CYS A 3 -2.09 19.70 -3.48
C CYS A 3 -2.09 19.07 -4.88
N ARG A 4 -1.46 17.90 -5.02
CA ARG A 4 -1.50 17.09 -6.23
C ARG A 4 -2.14 15.75 -5.90
N SER A 5 -2.98 15.26 -6.81
CA SER A 5 -3.69 13.99 -6.68
C SER A 5 -3.45 13.16 -7.94
N GLU A 6 -3.24 11.87 -7.76
CA GLU A 6 -3.06 10.89 -8.84
C GLU A 6 -4.00 9.71 -8.57
N VAL A 7 -4.59 9.14 -9.62
CA VAL A 7 -5.51 7.99 -9.53
C VAL A 7 -4.91 6.85 -10.33
N LEU A 8 -4.89 5.65 -9.73
CA LEU A 8 -4.48 4.41 -10.39
C LEU A 8 -5.62 3.42 -10.31
N GLU A 9 -5.97 2.83 -11.44
CA GLU A 9 -7.01 1.80 -11.55
C GLU A 9 -6.35 0.45 -11.85
N VAL A 10 -6.75 -0.59 -11.12
CA VAL A 10 -6.30 -1.96 -11.31
C VAL A 10 -7.49 -2.91 -11.29
N THR A 11 -7.48 -3.90 -12.17
CA THR A 11 -8.48 -4.97 -12.20
C THR A 11 -7.78 -6.28 -11.89
N VAL A 12 -8.17 -6.92 -10.79
CA VAL A 12 -7.50 -8.12 -10.27
C VAL A 12 -8.51 -9.13 -9.73
N GLU A 13 -8.11 -10.39 -9.60
CA GLU A 13 -8.91 -11.39 -8.90
C GLU A 13 -8.94 -11.11 -7.39
N ALA A 14 -9.98 -11.60 -6.69
CA ALA A 14 -10.13 -11.44 -5.24
C ALA A 14 -8.88 -11.85 -4.44
N ARG A 15 -8.20 -12.93 -4.86
CA ARG A 15 -6.97 -13.42 -4.21
C ARG A 15 -5.75 -12.53 -4.44
N GLN A 16 -5.75 -11.70 -5.48
CA GLN A 16 -4.64 -10.83 -5.88
C GLN A 16 -4.74 -9.42 -5.27
N VAL A 17 -5.88 -9.05 -4.68
CA VAL A 17 -6.12 -7.71 -4.12
C VAL A 17 -5.02 -7.30 -3.14
N GLU A 18 -4.63 -8.20 -2.24
CA GLU A 18 -3.65 -7.90 -1.20
C GLU A 18 -2.27 -7.55 -1.78
N GLU A 19 -1.77 -8.39 -2.68
CA GLU A 19 -0.47 -8.21 -3.33
C GLU A 19 -0.44 -6.97 -4.24
N ALA A 20 -1.51 -6.74 -5.01
CA ALA A 20 -1.61 -5.56 -5.87
C ALA A 20 -1.58 -4.26 -5.04
N MET A 21 -2.34 -4.22 -3.94
CA MET A 21 -2.39 -3.06 -3.06
C MET A 21 -1.07 -2.84 -2.32
N LEU A 22 -0.44 -3.91 -1.80
CA LEU A 22 0.87 -3.82 -1.17
C LEU A 22 1.93 -3.31 -2.13
N ALA A 23 1.97 -3.83 -3.36
CA ALA A 23 2.90 -3.39 -4.39
C ALA A 23 2.78 -1.88 -4.68
N LEU A 24 1.55 -1.37 -4.85
CA LEU A 24 1.30 0.05 -5.10
C LEU A 24 1.70 0.92 -3.91
N LEU A 25 1.20 0.59 -2.71
CA LEU A 25 1.41 1.41 -1.51
C LEU A 25 2.88 1.44 -1.10
N HIS A 26 3.56 0.29 -1.10
CA HIS A 26 4.99 0.23 -0.77
C HIS A 26 5.86 0.95 -1.78
N THR A 27 5.51 0.89 -3.08
CA THR A 27 6.23 1.66 -4.11
C THR A 27 6.09 3.16 -3.88
N ILE A 28 4.90 3.65 -3.53
CA ILE A 28 4.69 5.07 -3.22
C ILE A 28 5.45 5.46 -1.95
N LEU A 29 5.39 4.65 -0.91
CA LEU A 29 6.07 4.90 0.37
C LEU A 29 7.60 4.84 0.25
N LEU A 30 8.14 4.01 -0.64
CA LEU A 30 9.56 4.01 -0.98
C LEU A 30 10.01 5.38 -1.51
N HIS A 31 9.20 6.02 -2.36
CA HIS A 31 9.47 7.35 -2.91
C HIS A 31 9.08 8.52 -1.98
N ARG A 32 8.49 8.22 -0.82
CA ARG A 32 8.00 9.22 0.15
C ARG A 32 8.55 9.03 1.55
N SER A 33 9.53 8.15 1.71
CA SER A 33 10.26 7.93 2.95
C SER A 33 11.70 8.41 2.82
N SER A 34 12.30 8.73 3.96
CA SER A 34 13.70 9.11 4.05
C SER A 34 14.31 8.50 5.31
N GLY A 35 15.64 8.49 5.37
CA GLY A 35 16.36 8.04 6.54
C GLY A 35 16.03 8.88 7.76
N LYS A 36 16.27 8.30 8.95
CA LYS A 36 16.05 9.02 10.21
C LYS A 36 17.00 10.22 10.30
N PHE A 37 16.43 11.38 10.61
CA PHE A 37 17.19 12.61 10.80
C PHE A 37 17.74 12.64 12.22
N HIS A 38 19.04 12.84 12.36
CA HIS A 38 19.71 13.04 13.64
C HIS A 38 20.22 14.48 13.71
N TYR A 39 19.46 15.32 14.41
CA TYR A 39 19.78 16.74 14.58
C TYR A 39 20.80 16.95 15.70
N LYS A 40 21.76 17.83 15.45
CA LYS A 40 22.73 18.32 16.43
C LYS A 40 22.30 19.69 16.96
N LYS A 41 22.85 20.07 18.12
CA LYS A 41 22.52 21.34 18.78
C LYS A 41 22.82 22.57 17.90
N GLU A 42 23.79 22.49 17.00
CA GLU A 42 24.14 23.59 16.08
C GLU A 42 23.22 23.67 14.85
N GLY A 43 22.14 22.88 14.78
CA GLY A 43 21.19 22.89 13.67
C GLY A 43 21.63 22.05 12.46
N THR A 44 22.82 21.44 12.51
CA THR A 44 23.25 20.46 11.50
C THR A 44 22.55 19.12 11.73
N TYR A 45 22.37 18.33 10.67
CA TYR A 45 21.80 16.98 10.76
C TYR A 45 22.55 15.98 9.91
N SER A 46 22.47 14.71 10.30
CA SER A 46 22.80 13.58 9.44
C SER A 46 21.53 12.79 9.13
N ILE A 47 21.45 12.24 7.92
CA ILE A 47 20.34 11.39 7.50
C ILE A 47 20.85 9.94 7.47
N GLY A 48 20.12 9.04 8.13
CA GLY A 48 20.41 7.60 8.04
C GLY A 48 20.15 7.03 6.64
N THR A 49 20.54 5.78 6.42
CA THR A 49 20.24 5.07 5.17
C THR A 49 18.91 4.33 5.29
N VAL A 50 18.11 4.33 4.21
CA VAL A 50 16.92 3.49 4.08
C VAL A 50 17.31 2.21 3.36
N GLY A 51 17.15 1.06 4.01
CA GLY A 51 17.30 -0.24 3.35
C GLY A 51 16.06 -0.60 2.53
N THR A 52 16.22 -1.47 1.55
CA THR A 52 15.14 -1.96 0.67
C THR A 52 15.15 -3.48 0.59
N LEU A 53 13.98 -4.06 0.30
CA LEU A 53 13.80 -5.50 0.12
C LEU A 53 12.94 -5.75 -1.13
N ASP A 54 13.34 -6.73 -1.93
CA ASP A 54 12.53 -7.27 -3.02
C ASP A 54 11.53 -8.27 -2.44
N ILE A 55 10.26 -8.17 -2.84
CA ILE A 55 9.16 -8.99 -2.39
C ILE A 55 8.50 -9.62 -3.61
N ASP A 56 8.58 -10.94 -3.69
CA ASP A 56 7.91 -11.73 -4.72
C ASP A 56 6.44 -11.94 -4.34
N CYS A 57 5.55 -11.78 -5.31
CA CYS A 57 4.13 -12.07 -5.17
C CYS A 57 3.86 -13.56 -5.50
N ASP A 58 2.96 -14.18 -4.74
CA ASP A 58 2.54 -15.57 -4.91
C ASP A 58 1.33 -15.70 -5.87
N PHE A 59 0.49 -14.67 -5.98
CA PHE A 59 -0.73 -14.69 -6.80
C PHE A 59 -0.65 -13.81 -8.06
N ILE A 60 0.39 -12.98 -8.18
CA ILE A 60 0.69 -12.15 -9.34
C ILE A 60 2.13 -12.44 -9.79
N ASP A 61 2.37 -12.63 -11.08
CA ASP A 61 3.74 -12.77 -11.63
C ASP A 61 4.47 -11.41 -11.61
N PHE A 62 4.80 -10.94 -10.41
CA PHE A 62 5.35 -9.61 -10.15
C PHE A 62 6.22 -9.61 -8.90
N THR A 63 7.23 -8.75 -8.89
CA THR A 63 8.09 -8.48 -7.73
C THR A 63 8.11 -6.97 -7.49
N PHE A 64 7.90 -6.54 -6.25
CA PHE A 64 7.97 -5.13 -5.88
C PHE A 64 9.05 -4.87 -4.84
N VAL A 65 9.46 -3.60 -4.72
CA VAL A 65 10.46 -3.18 -3.74
C VAL A 65 9.78 -2.41 -2.63
N ARG A 66 10.04 -2.78 -1.38
CA ARG A 66 9.61 -2.02 -0.20
C ARG A 66 10.79 -1.52 0.62
N VAL A 67 10.52 -0.53 1.46
CA VAL A 67 11.48 -0.16 2.50
C VAL A 67 11.62 -1.27 3.53
N SER A 68 12.84 -1.47 4.02
CA SER A 68 13.18 -2.44 5.07
C SER A 68 12.73 -1.94 6.45
N SER A 69 11.42 -1.76 6.63
CA SER A 69 10.77 -1.31 7.86
C SER A 69 9.60 -2.22 8.21
N GLU A 70 9.81 -3.15 9.14
CA GLU A 70 8.79 -4.10 9.60
C GLU A 70 7.59 -3.41 10.26
N GLU A 71 7.81 -2.28 10.92
CA GLU A 71 6.72 -1.51 11.51
C GLU A 71 5.80 -0.93 10.43
N LEU A 72 6.39 -0.35 9.37
CA LEU A 72 5.61 0.18 8.25
C LEU A 72 4.87 -0.95 7.53
N ASP A 73 5.57 -2.04 7.24
CA ASP A 73 4.98 -3.19 6.56
C ASP A 73 3.80 -3.77 7.33
N ARG A 74 3.92 -3.91 8.66
CA ARG A 74 2.81 -4.36 9.51
C ARG A 74 1.60 -3.42 9.45
N VAL A 75 1.81 -2.10 9.45
CA VAL A 75 0.72 -1.13 9.41
C VAL A 75 0.00 -1.18 8.05
N ILE A 76 0.76 -1.19 6.96
CA ILE A 76 0.19 -1.24 5.62
C ILE A 76 -0.51 -2.57 5.37
N SER A 77 0.12 -3.70 5.71
CA SER A 77 -0.47 -5.04 5.56
C SER A 77 -1.77 -5.20 6.33
N LYS A 78 -1.83 -4.65 7.56
CA LYS A 78 -3.06 -4.65 8.34
C LYS A 78 -4.17 -3.86 7.64
N ALA A 79 -3.89 -2.64 7.17
CA ALA A 79 -4.89 -1.80 6.50
C ALA A 79 -5.38 -2.44 5.18
N VAL A 80 -4.48 -3.06 4.40
CA VAL A 80 -4.83 -3.79 3.18
C VAL A 80 -5.67 -5.03 3.48
N SER A 81 -5.35 -5.76 4.54
CA SER A 81 -6.14 -6.92 4.98
C SER A 81 -7.57 -6.50 5.37
N GLU A 82 -7.70 -5.44 6.18
CA GLU A 82 -9.00 -4.88 6.57
C GLU A 82 -9.82 -4.42 5.35
N PHE A 83 -9.16 -3.81 4.35
CA PHE A 83 -9.79 -3.43 3.08
C PHE A 83 -10.30 -4.64 2.28
N LYS A 84 -9.48 -5.68 2.13
CA LYS A 84 -9.86 -6.92 1.43
C LYS A 84 -11.03 -7.64 2.10
N ASP A 85 -11.03 -7.66 3.44
CA ASP A 85 -12.12 -8.24 4.21
C ASP A 85 -13.42 -7.44 4.01
N ALA A 86 -13.35 -6.11 4.01
CA ALA A 86 -14.49 -5.24 3.72
C ALA A 86 -15.05 -5.49 2.32
N LEU A 87 -14.17 -5.58 1.31
CA LEU A 87 -14.52 -5.86 -0.09
C LEU A 87 -15.24 -7.21 -0.28
N SER A 88 -14.91 -8.19 0.57
CA SER A 88 -15.54 -9.51 0.53
C SER A 88 -16.92 -9.53 1.20
N ASN A 89 -17.13 -8.69 2.22
CA ASN A 89 -18.37 -8.63 3.00
C ASN A 89 -19.47 -7.79 2.33
N THR A 90 -19.10 -6.79 1.52
CA THR A 90 -20.03 -5.97 0.72
C THR A 90 -20.81 -6.77 -0.32
N GLY A 91 -20.34 -7.95 -0.71
CA GLY A 91 -21.05 -8.86 -1.63
C GLY A 91 -22.21 -9.65 -1.02
N SER A 92 -22.44 -9.57 0.30
CA SER A 92 -23.46 -10.40 0.98
C SER A 92 -24.81 -9.72 1.22
N ASP A 93 -24.90 -8.39 1.07
CA ASP A 93 -26.12 -7.61 1.34
C ASP A 93 -26.83 -7.18 0.04
N GLY A 94 -27.82 -7.97 -0.39
CA GLY A 94 -28.88 -7.50 -1.30
C GLY A 94 -28.99 -8.18 -2.66
N MET A 95 -30.03 -9.02 -2.78
CA MET A 95 -30.73 -9.48 -3.99
C MET A 95 -30.14 -9.12 -5.36
N GLY A 96 -29.65 -10.15 -6.08
CA GLY A 96 -29.65 -10.15 -7.55
C GLY A 96 -28.30 -10.01 -8.26
N GLN A 97 -27.19 -10.48 -7.69
CA GLN A 97 -25.88 -10.37 -8.34
C GLN A 97 -25.34 -11.68 -8.89
N ILE A 98 -24.64 -11.54 -10.01
CA ILE A 98 -23.91 -12.55 -10.76
C ILE A 98 -22.74 -13.04 -9.86
N PRO A 99 -22.56 -14.34 -9.63
CA PRO A 99 -21.47 -14.82 -8.79
C PRO A 99 -20.11 -14.43 -9.39
N GLY A 100 -19.29 -13.67 -8.64
CA GLY A 100 -17.87 -13.44 -8.97
C GLY A 100 -17.43 -12.01 -9.28
N VAL A 101 -18.30 -11.00 -9.21
CA VAL A 101 -17.91 -9.59 -9.37
C VAL A 101 -17.83 -8.91 -8.00
N LEU A 102 -16.63 -8.47 -7.61
CA LEU A 102 -16.43 -7.62 -6.42
C LEU A 102 -16.80 -6.17 -6.75
N PRO A 103 -17.32 -5.39 -5.79
CA PRO A 103 -17.62 -3.98 -6.01
C PRO A 103 -16.35 -3.15 -6.28
N GLU A 104 -16.50 -2.03 -6.99
CA GLU A 104 -15.43 -1.05 -7.14
C GLU A 104 -15.26 -0.28 -5.82
N GLU A 105 -14.10 -0.43 -5.19
CA GLU A 105 -13.75 0.25 -3.92
C GLU A 105 -12.39 0.95 -4.07
N GLU A 106 -12.20 2.07 -3.35
CA GLU A 106 -11.01 2.93 -3.44
C GLU A 106 -10.23 2.94 -2.12
N VAL A 107 -8.88 2.94 -2.22
CA VAL A 107 -7.99 3.30 -1.10
C VAL A 107 -7.23 4.58 -1.46
N SER A 108 -7.35 5.59 -0.60
CA SER A 108 -6.63 6.86 -0.77
C SER A 108 -5.44 6.97 0.20
N LEU A 109 -4.24 7.26 -0.31
CA LEU A 109 -3.05 7.56 0.48
C LEU A 109 -2.73 9.06 0.43
N ALA A 110 -2.82 9.74 1.57
CA ALA A 110 -2.61 11.19 1.68
C ALA A 110 -1.33 11.54 2.46
N PHE A 111 -0.53 12.46 1.93
CA PHE A 111 0.63 13.06 2.60
C PHE A 111 0.30 14.53 2.92
N PHE A 112 0.39 14.90 4.21
CA PHE A 112 0.01 16.23 4.73
C PHE A 112 1.19 16.97 5.36
#